data_AF-A0A8J4QG21-F1
#
_entry.id   AF-A0A8J4QG21-F1
#
_cell.length_a   1.000
_cell.length_b   1.000
_cell.length_c   1.000
_cell.angle_alpha   90.00
_cell.angle_beta   90.00
_cell.angle_gamma   90.00
#
_symmetry.space_group_name_H-M   'P 1'
#
loop_
_entity.id
_entity.type
_entity.pdbx_description
1 polymer ?
#
loop_
_entity_poly.entity_id
_entity_poly.type
_entity_poly.pdbx_seq_one_letter_code
_entity_poly.pdbx_strand_id
1 'polypeptide(L)'
;MVAFYIHNIAYQGRFAFTDFSLLNLPDELKSSFDFIDGYEKPVKGRKINWMKAGILESDKVLTVSPYYAQELFSGEDKGVELDNIIRKTGIQGIVNGMDVQEWNPLTDKFTNVKYDASTVLDAKPLLKEALQAEVGLPVDRNIPVMGFIGRLEEQKGSDILVEAIPHFIKENVQIIVLGTGKKPMEKQLEQLEKIYPDKARGVAKFNVPLAHMIIAGADFILVPSRFEPCGLIQLHAMRYGTVPIVASTTGLIDTVKEGFTGFQMGSFNVEVITHFLSHAR
;
A
#
# COMPACT_ATOMS: atom_id res chain seq x y z
N MET A 1 -8.06 -31.29 4.58
CA MET A 1 -8.68 -29.99 4.33
C MET A 1 -7.60 -28.91 4.37
N VAL A 2 -7.36 -28.24 3.25
CA VAL A 2 -6.35 -27.22 3.00
C VAL A 2 -7.06 -25.95 2.55
N ALA A 3 -6.71 -24.81 3.15
CA ALA A 3 -7.11 -23.50 2.65
C ALA A 3 -5.89 -22.79 2.06
N PHE A 4 -6.02 -22.26 0.84
CA PHE A 4 -4.98 -21.51 0.16
C PHE A 4 -5.30 -20.01 0.19
N TYR A 5 -4.37 -19.20 0.69
CA TYR A 5 -4.58 -17.77 0.92
C TYR A 5 -3.75 -16.92 -0.06
N ILE A 6 -4.42 -16.21 -0.96
CA ILE A 6 -3.79 -15.30 -1.92
C ILE A 6 -3.56 -13.95 -1.24
N HIS A 7 -2.31 -13.67 -0.86
CA HIS A 7 -1.94 -12.37 -0.29
C HIS A 7 -1.63 -11.31 -1.35
N ASN A 8 -1.10 -11.72 -2.50
CA ASN A 8 -0.80 -10.84 -3.63
C ASN A 8 -0.71 -11.64 -4.93
N ILE A 9 -1.63 -11.38 -5.86
CA ILE A 9 -1.74 -12.08 -7.16
C ILE A 9 -0.57 -11.85 -8.11
N ALA A 10 0.22 -10.79 -7.91
CA ALA A 10 1.32 -10.46 -8.81
C ALA A 10 2.49 -11.48 -8.74
N TYR A 11 2.63 -12.18 -7.61
CA TYR A 11 3.73 -13.12 -7.37
C TYR A 11 3.22 -14.56 -7.33
N GLN A 12 3.10 -15.18 -8.50
CA GLN A 12 2.44 -16.48 -8.66
C GLN A 12 3.38 -17.70 -8.58
N GLY A 13 4.69 -17.49 -8.58
CA GLY A 13 5.67 -18.57 -8.74
C GLY A 13 5.60 -19.20 -10.13
N ARG A 14 5.94 -18.41 -11.17
CA ARG A 14 5.97 -18.84 -12.57
C ARG A 14 7.38 -19.37 -12.92
N PHE A 15 7.51 -20.65 -13.25
CA PHE A 15 8.79 -21.30 -13.58
C PHE A 15 8.73 -22.05 -14.93
N ALA A 16 9.88 -22.49 -15.44
CA ALA A 16 9.91 -23.24 -16.68
C ALA A 16 9.11 -24.55 -16.55
N PHE A 17 8.32 -24.89 -17.58
CA PHE A 17 7.47 -26.09 -17.52
C PHE A 17 8.29 -27.39 -17.36
N THR A 18 9.52 -27.40 -17.86
CA THR A 18 10.48 -28.51 -17.73
C THR A 18 10.87 -28.81 -16.29
N ASP A 19 10.73 -27.84 -15.39
CA ASP A 19 11.20 -27.95 -14.00
C ASP A 19 10.22 -28.73 -13.12
N PHE A 20 9.05 -29.14 -13.64
CA PHE A 20 8.05 -29.90 -12.86
C PHE A 20 8.63 -31.17 -12.22
N SER A 21 9.51 -31.89 -12.93
CA SER A 21 10.14 -33.12 -12.40
C SER A 21 10.99 -32.87 -11.15
N LEU A 22 11.49 -31.65 -10.96
CA LEU A 22 12.27 -31.26 -9.77
C LEU A 22 11.40 -31.19 -8.50
N LEU A 23 10.08 -31.09 -8.65
CA LEU A 23 9.15 -31.03 -7.51
C LEU A 23 8.91 -32.40 -6.87
N ASN A 24 9.32 -33.50 -7.52
CA ASN A 24 9.05 -34.88 -7.08
C ASN A 24 7.57 -35.16 -6.78
N LEU A 25 6.67 -34.54 -7.55
CA LEU A 25 5.22 -34.74 -7.46
C LEU A 25 4.72 -35.74 -8.51
N PRO A 26 3.60 -36.44 -8.26
CA PRO A 26 2.96 -37.28 -9.26
C PRO A 26 2.59 -36.51 -10.54
N ASP A 27 2.74 -37.14 -11.70
CA ASP A 27 2.41 -36.53 -12.99
C ASP A 27 0.94 -36.13 -13.12
N GLU A 28 0.04 -36.75 -12.35
CA GLU A 28 -1.38 -36.41 -12.26
C GLU A 28 -1.62 -34.95 -11.82
N LEU A 29 -0.73 -34.38 -11.00
CA LEU A 29 -0.83 -32.99 -10.55
C LEU A 29 -0.32 -31.98 -11.59
N LYS A 30 0.36 -32.44 -12.64
CA LYS A 30 1.04 -31.57 -13.61
C LYS A 30 0.08 -30.61 -14.30
N SER A 31 -1.16 -31.02 -14.57
CA SER A 31 -2.20 -30.16 -15.16
C SER A 31 -2.57 -28.98 -14.25
N SER A 32 -2.45 -29.14 -12.94
CA SER A 32 -2.75 -28.09 -11.97
C SER A 32 -1.68 -27.01 -11.96
N PHE A 33 -0.43 -27.38 -12.26
CA PHE A 33 0.67 -26.43 -12.46
C PHE A 33 0.71 -25.83 -13.86
N ASP A 34 0.21 -26.53 -14.89
CA ASP A 34 0.32 -26.09 -16.29
C ASP A 34 -0.37 -24.75 -16.56
N PHE A 35 0.40 -23.78 -17.03
CA PHE A 35 -0.05 -22.39 -17.16
C PHE A 35 0.54 -21.76 -18.42
N ILE A 36 -0.27 -20.97 -19.12
CA ILE A 36 0.19 -20.17 -20.26
C ILE A 36 0.44 -18.76 -19.76
N ASP A 37 1.70 -18.38 -19.72
CA ASP A 37 2.13 -17.06 -19.29
C ASP A 37 1.97 -16.08 -20.46
N GLY A 38 1.01 -15.16 -20.31
CA GLY A 38 0.74 -14.06 -21.23
C GLY A 38 1.79 -12.94 -21.14
N TYR A 39 2.66 -12.97 -20.14
CA TYR A 39 3.61 -11.89 -19.88
C TYR A 39 4.84 -11.97 -20.82
N GLU A 40 5.13 -10.88 -21.52
CA GLU A 40 6.17 -10.83 -22.57
C GLU A 40 7.60 -10.97 -22.05
N LYS A 41 7.84 -10.77 -20.76
CA LYS A 41 9.19 -10.76 -20.16
C LYS A 41 9.30 -11.78 -19.03
N PRO A 42 10.27 -12.72 -19.02
CA PRO A 42 11.36 -12.88 -19.98
C PRO A 42 10.94 -13.58 -21.28
N VAL A 43 9.87 -14.40 -21.27
CA VAL A 43 9.32 -15.07 -22.46
C VAL A 43 7.86 -15.45 -22.20
N LYS A 44 6.95 -15.12 -23.15
CA LYS A 44 5.60 -15.72 -23.25
C LYS A 44 5.69 -17.23 -23.40
N GLY A 45 4.75 -17.97 -22.83
CA GLY A 45 4.60 -19.40 -23.13
C GLY A 45 4.30 -20.29 -21.94
N ARG A 46 4.47 -21.59 -22.15
CA ARG A 46 4.10 -22.62 -21.17
C ARG A 46 5.03 -22.60 -19.96
N LYS A 47 4.45 -22.56 -18.76
CA LYS A 47 5.11 -22.52 -17.46
C LYS A 47 4.46 -23.50 -16.50
N ILE A 48 5.14 -23.77 -15.40
CA ILE A 48 4.45 -24.18 -14.17
C ILE A 48 4.10 -22.94 -13.34
N ASN A 49 2.94 -22.95 -12.68
CA ASN A 49 2.43 -21.88 -11.84
C ASN A 49 1.98 -22.44 -10.48
N TRP A 50 2.71 -22.08 -9.43
CA TRP A 50 2.48 -22.63 -8.10
C TRP A 50 1.19 -22.12 -7.47
N MET A 51 0.86 -20.84 -7.69
CA MET A 51 -0.39 -20.27 -7.21
C MET A 51 -1.61 -20.94 -7.87
N LYS A 52 -1.54 -21.19 -9.18
CA LYS A 52 -2.58 -21.94 -9.91
C LYS A 52 -2.80 -23.33 -9.29
N ALA A 53 -1.72 -24.05 -9.01
CA ALA A 53 -1.81 -25.36 -8.37
C ALA A 53 -2.44 -25.24 -6.96
N GLY A 54 -2.02 -24.28 -6.14
CA GLY A 54 -2.62 -24.03 -4.82
C GLY A 54 -4.11 -23.72 -4.87
N ILE A 55 -4.56 -22.96 -5.88
CA ILE A 55 -5.98 -22.65 -6.11
C ILE A 55 -6.78 -23.90 -6.48
N LEU A 56 -6.24 -24.76 -7.35
CA LEU A 56 -6.94 -25.95 -7.85
C LEU A 56 -6.96 -27.12 -6.86
N GLU A 57 -5.89 -27.28 -6.09
CA GLU A 57 -5.68 -28.42 -5.18
C GLU A 57 -6.13 -28.14 -3.73
N SER A 58 -6.67 -26.96 -3.43
CA SER A 58 -7.16 -26.61 -2.09
C SER A 58 -8.67 -26.80 -1.96
N ASP A 59 -9.12 -27.08 -0.74
CA ASP A 59 -10.56 -27.18 -0.43
C ASP A 59 -11.23 -25.80 -0.36
N LYS A 60 -10.45 -24.75 -0.08
CA LYS A 60 -10.90 -23.37 0.06
C LYS A 60 -9.85 -22.39 -0.46
N VAL A 61 -10.28 -21.40 -1.23
CA VAL A 61 -9.44 -20.29 -1.69
C VAL A 61 -9.89 -19.01 -0.99
N LEU A 62 -8.95 -18.34 -0.36
CA LEU A 62 -9.15 -17.12 0.42
C LEU A 62 -8.26 -15.99 -0.09
N THR A 63 -8.65 -14.74 0.16
CA THR A 63 -7.79 -13.58 -0.03
C THR A 63 -8.05 -12.51 1.02
N VAL A 64 -7.22 -11.47 1.03
CA VAL A 64 -7.08 -10.49 2.12
C VAL A 64 -8.15 -9.39 2.12
N SER A 65 -9.13 -9.39 1.20
CA SER A 65 -10.27 -8.46 1.25
C SER A 65 -11.44 -8.90 0.35
N PRO A 66 -12.71 -8.62 0.73
CA PRO A 66 -13.89 -8.92 -0.10
C PRO A 66 -13.89 -8.25 -1.47
N TYR A 67 -13.56 -6.96 -1.56
CA TYR A 67 -13.53 -6.25 -2.83
C TYR A 67 -12.38 -6.75 -3.72
N TYR A 68 -11.22 -7.06 -3.12
CA TYR A 68 -10.11 -7.65 -3.86
C TYR A 68 -10.48 -9.03 -4.42
N ALA A 69 -11.21 -9.86 -3.66
CA ALA A 69 -11.74 -11.12 -4.16
C ALA A 69 -12.59 -10.93 -5.42
N GLN A 70 -13.44 -9.89 -5.46
CA GLN A 70 -14.25 -9.55 -6.63
C GLN A 70 -13.40 -9.09 -7.83
N GLU A 71 -12.40 -8.24 -7.60
CA GLU A 71 -11.49 -7.79 -8.65
C GLU A 71 -10.67 -8.94 -9.25
N LEU A 72 -10.25 -9.92 -8.44
CA LEU A 72 -9.40 -11.02 -8.92
C LEU A 72 -10.04 -11.85 -10.04
N PHE A 73 -11.36 -11.97 -10.05
CA PHE A 73 -12.07 -12.65 -11.12
C PHE A 73 -12.78 -11.68 -12.08
N SER A 74 -12.56 -10.37 -12.00
CA SER A 74 -13.25 -9.41 -12.87
C SER A 74 -12.63 -9.28 -14.27
N GLY A 75 -11.40 -9.73 -14.47
CA GLY A 75 -10.74 -9.75 -15.78
C GLY A 75 -9.27 -10.17 -15.73
N GLU A 76 -8.72 -10.48 -16.89
CA GLU A 76 -7.36 -11.03 -17.06
C GLU A 76 -6.27 -10.15 -16.45
N ASP A 77 -6.33 -8.83 -16.63
CA ASP A 77 -5.36 -7.88 -16.07
C ASP A 77 -5.38 -7.85 -14.53
N LYS A 78 -6.53 -8.11 -13.91
CA LYS A 78 -6.74 -8.07 -12.46
C LYS A 78 -6.41 -9.40 -11.78
N GLY A 79 -6.80 -10.51 -12.41
CA GLY A 79 -6.46 -11.85 -11.97
C GLY A 79 -5.08 -12.31 -12.42
N VAL A 80 -4.40 -11.53 -13.26
CA VAL A 80 -3.08 -11.81 -13.84
C VAL A 80 -3.09 -13.23 -14.42
N GLU A 81 -3.97 -13.43 -15.41
CA GLU A 81 -4.27 -14.69 -16.13
C GLU A 81 -4.83 -15.85 -15.28
N LEU A 82 -5.12 -15.64 -13.99
CA LEU A 82 -5.79 -16.63 -13.12
C LEU A 82 -7.27 -16.32 -12.89
N ASP A 83 -7.81 -15.24 -13.46
CA ASP A 83 -9.18 -14.76 -13.24
C ASP A 83 -10.24 -15.84 -13.51
N ASN A 84 -10.12 -16.57 -14.61
CA ASN A 84 -11.05 -17.63 -14.98
C ASN A 84 -10.99 -18.84 -14.04
N ILE A 85 -9.81 -19.14 -13.50
CA ILE A 85 -9.62 -20.25 -12.56
C ILE A 85 -10.23 -19.88 -11.22
N ILE A 86 -9.92 -18.68 -10.73
CA ILE A 86 -10.48 -18.11 -9.50
C ILE A 86 -12.00 -18.03 -9.58
N ARG A 87 -12.57 -17.62 -10.72
CA ARG A 87 -14.02 -17.59 -10.95
C ARG A 87 -14.66 -18.98 -10.80
N LYS A 88 -14.00 -20.02 -11.32
CA LYS A 88 -14.52 -21.41 -11.32
C LYS A 88 -14.44 -22.06 -9.94
N THR A 89 -13.34 -21.85 -9.22
CA THR A 89 -13.14 -22.43 -7.88
C THR A 89 -13.88 -21.64 -6.80
N GLY A 90 -14.15 -20.36 -7.04
CA GLY A 90 -14.69 -19.45 -6.06
C GLY A 90 -13.60 -18.97 -5.10
N ILE A 91 -13.74 -17.74 -4.61
CA ILE A 91 -12.80 -17.13 -3.68
C ILE A 91 -13.57 -16.29 -2.66
N GLN A 92 -13.13 -16.37 -1.40
CA GLN A 92 -13.69 -15.53 -0.33
C GLN A 92 -12.64 -14.55 0.17
N GLY A 93 -13.00 -13.28 0.21
CA GLY A 93 -12.18 -12.24 0.82
C GLY A 93 -12.47 -12.06 2.30
N ILE A 94 -11.42 -11.94 3.11
CA ILE A 94 -11.49 -11.62 4.53
C ILE A 94 -10.49 -10.50 4.78
N VAL A 95 -10.98 -9.36 5.26
CA VAL A 95 -10.14 -8.18 5.55
C VAL A 95 -9.08 -8.52 6.58
N ASN A 96 -7.82 -8.15 6.33
CA ASN A 96 -6.76 -8.34 7.31
C ASN A 96 -6.96 -7.48 8.56
N GLY A 97 -6.52 -7.99 9.70
CA GLY A 97 -6.23 -7.17 10.86
C GLY A 97 -4.86 -6.50 10.79
N MET A 98 -4.49 -5.84 11.88
CA MET A 98 -3.15 -5.30 12.13
C MET A 98 -2.69 -5.70 13.53
N ASP A 99 -1.38 -5.70 13.77
CA ASP A 99 -0.84 -5.91 15.12
C ASP A 99 -1.06 -4.65 15.96
N VAL A 100 -2.07 -4.71 16.83
CA VAL A 100 -2.47 -3.60 17.72
C VAL A 100 -1.59 -3.47 18.96
N GLN A 101 -0.60 -4.35 19.17
CA GLN A 101 0.40 -4.18 20.21
C GLN A 101 1.61 -3.40 19.67
N GLU A 102 2.04 -3.73 18.45
CA GLU A 102 3.09 -2.98 17.75
C GLU A 102 2.62 -1.56 17.41
N TRP A 103 1.42 -1.44 16.84
CA TRP A 103 0.85 -0.18 16.37
C TRP A 103 -0.22 0.33 17.34
N ASN A 104 0.23 0.94 18.44
CA ASN A 104 -0.65 1.43 19.50
C ASN A 104 -0.23 2.81 20.03
N PRO A 105 -1.00 3.88 19.76
CA PRO A 105 -0.64 5.24 20.22
C PRO A 105 -0.54 5.37 21.75
N LEU A 106 -1.13 4.45 22.52
CA LEU A 106 -1.00 4.41 23.99
C LEU A 106 0.35 3.87 24.48
N THR A 107 1.03 3.02 23.71
CA THR A 107 2.22 2.28 24.18
C THR A 107 3.42 2.36 23.26
N ASP A 108 3.31 3.09 22.15
CA ASP A 108 4.15 2.98 20.95
C ASP A 108 5.68 3.10 21.07
N LYS A 109 6.36 3.38 22.19
CA LYS A 109 7.83 3.61 22.32
C LYS A 109 8.58 4.57 21.35
N PHE A 110 8.20 4.76 20.08
CA PHE A 110 8.88 5.64 19.12
C PHE A 110 8.31 7.06 19.10
N THR A 111 7.12 7.23 19.64
CA THR A 111 6.44 8.52 19.84
C THR A 111 6.64 9.04 21.26
N ASN A 112 6.96 10.33 21.41
CA ASN A 112 7.23 10.93 22.73
C ASN A 112 5.96 11.20 23.56
N VAL A 113 4.81 11.32 22.89
CA VAL A 113 3.50 11.56 23.53
C VAL A 113 2.60 10.37 23.22
N LYS A 114 2.00 9.80 24.27
CA LYS A 114 1.02 8.73 24.16
C LYS A 114 -0.38 9.30 24.24
N TYR A 115 -1.32 8.69 23.52
CA TYR A 115 -2.69 9.18 23.44
C TYR A 115 -3.67 8.08 23.09
N ASP A 116 -4.94 8.39 23.33
CA ASP A 116 -6.10 7.66 22.86
C ASP A 116 -7.07 8.60 22.12
N ALA A 117 -8.26 8.10 21.78
CA ALA A 117 -9.27 8.89 21.10
C ALA A 117 -9.75 10.14 21.88
N SER A 118 -9.61 10.17 23.22
CA SER A 118 -10.04 11.31 24.03
C SER A 118 -9.00 12.43 24.09
N THR A 119 -7.73 12.11 23.84
CA THR A 119 -6.58 13.03 23.96
C THR A 119 -5.87 13.28 22.64
N VAL A 120 -6.36 12.69 21.54
CA VAL A 120 -5.76 12.76 20.20
C VAL A 120 -5.57 14.20 19.70
N LEU A 121 -6.52 15.10 19.99
CA LEU A 121 -6.47 16.50 19.53
C LEU A 121 -5.38 17.32 20.23
N ASP A 122 -5.01 16.96 21.46
CA ASP A 122 -3.93 17.61 22.21
C ASP A 122 -2.57 16.99 21.86
N ALA A 123 -2.53 15.67 21.63
CA ALA A 123 -1.30 14.93 21.41
C ALA A 123 -0.75 15.07 19.98
N LYS A 124 -1.60 14.99 18.95
CA LYS A 124 -1.14 15.02 17.55
C LYS A 124 -0.38 16.30 17.17
N PRO A 125 -0.77 17.52 17.62
CA PRO A 125 0.02 18.73 17.37
C PRO A 125 1.47 18.62 17.88
N LEU A 126 1.68 18.07 19.08
CA LEU A 126 3.01 17.87 19.65
C LEU A 126 3.83 16.82 18.87
N LEU A 127 3.17 15.76 18.42
CA LEU A 127 3.78 14.71 17.60
C LEU A 127 4.14 15.23 16.20
N LYS A 128 3.31 16.12 15.63
CA LYS A 128 3.58 16.80 14.36
C LYS A 128 4.82 17.69 14.48
N GLU A 129 4.91 18.51 15.51
CA GLU A 129 6.07 19.37 15.76
C GLU A 129 7.35 18.55 15.94
N ALA A 130 7.28 17.44 16.67
CA ALA A 130 8.40 16.52 16.83
C ALA A 130 8.81 15.86 15.49
N LEU A 131 7.84 15.44 14.67
CA LEU A 131 8.09 14.90 13.34
C LEU A 131 8.75 15.94 12.43
N GLN A 132 8.22 17.18 12.38
CA GLN A 132 8.79 18.29 11.61
C GLN A 132 10.24 18.55 12.01
N ALA A 133 10.52 18.63 13.31
CA ALA A 133 11.88 18.81 13.83
C ALA A 133 12.81 17.65 13.45
N GLU A 134 12.37 16.40 13.61
CA GLU A 134 13.15 15.19 13.27
C GLU A 134 13.59 15.17 11.80
N VAL A 135 12.69 15.55 10.90
CA VAL A 135 13.01 15.60 9.46
C VAL A 135 13.59 16.96 9.03
N GLY A 136 13.78 17.89 9.96
CA GLY A 136 14.35 19.21 9.70
C GLY A 136 13.48 20.17 8.90
N LEU A 137 12.15 20.00 8.91
CA LEU A 137 11.19 20.95 8.34
C LEU A 137 10.89 22.11 9.32
N PRO A 138 10.38 23.26 8.85
CA PRO A 138 9.84 24.29 9.72
C PRO A 138 8.80 23.72 10.68
N VAL A 139 9.01 23.96 11.97
CA VAL A 139 8.13 23.48 13.03
C VAL A 139 6.96 24.44 13.19
N ASP A 140 5.78 24.02 12.74
CA ASP A 140 4.53 24.75 12.86
C ASP A 140 3.36 23.77 12.84
N ARG A 141 2.66 23.67 13.97
CA ARG A 141 1.50 22.78 14.13
C ARG A 141 0.35 23.07 13.18
N ASN A 142 0.26 24.29 12.65
CA ASN A 142 -0.83 24.73 11.79
C ASN A 142 -0.59 24.41 10.31
N ILE A 143 0.64 24.05 9.93
CA ILE A 143 0.93 23.59 8.56
C ILE A 143 0.49 22.11 8.46
N PRO A 144 -0.40 21.75 7.52
CA PRO A 144 -0.77 20.36 7.31
C PRO A 144 0.44 19.54 6.85
N VAL A 145 0.60 18.35 7.42
CA VAL A 145 1.66 17.39 7.06
C VAL A 145 1.04 16.18 6.38
N MET A 146 1.48 15.93 5.15
CA MET A 146 1.16 14.71 4.40
C MET A 146 2.30 13.70 4.51
N GLY A 147 1.98 12.47 4.86
CA GLY A 147 2.91 11.36 4.91
C GLY A 147 2.69 10.37 3.76
N PHE A 148 3.76 9.79 3.25
CA PHE A 148 3.72 8.56 2.45
C PHE A 148 4.74 7.57 3.01
N ILE A 149 4.33 6.30 3.14
CA ILE A 149 5.20 5.21 3.59
C ILE A 149 4.97 4.03 2.66
N GLY A 150 6.00 3.55 1.97
CA GLY A 150 5.85 2.39 1.11
C GLY A 150 7.08 2.05 0.26
N ARG A 151 6.97 0.93 -0.45
CA ARG A 151 7.96 0.58 -1.49
C ARG A 151 7.88 1.59 -2.63
N LEU A 152 9.03 2.03 -3.13
CA LEU A 152 9.12 2.92 -4.29
C LEU A 152 9.02 2.10 -5.58
N GLU A 153 7.79 1.73 -5.89
CA GLU A 153 7.37 0.98 -7.07
C GLU A 153 6.09 1.60 -7.64
N GLU A 154 5.81 1.34 -8.92
CA GLU A 154 4.61 1.81 -9.62
C GLU A 154 3.35 1.20 -9.00
N GLN A 155 3.41 -0.02 -8.46
CA GLN A 155 2.29 -0.62 -7.74
C GLN A 155 1.78 0.30 -6.61
N LYS A 156 2.69 0.98 -5.92
CA LYS A 156 2.41 1.88 -4.80
C LYS A 156 2.11 3.32 -5.23
N GLY A 157 2.06 3.60 -6.54
CA GLY A 157 1.77 4.93 -7.08
C GLY A 157 2.84 5.96 -6.75
N SER A 158 4.06 5.54 -6.42
CA SER A 158 5.12 6.44 -5.96
C SER A 158 5.60 7.38 -7.08
N ASP A 159 5.49 6.96 -8.34
CA ASP A 159 5.70 7.76 -9.55
C ASP A 159 4.66 8.88 -9.66
N ILE A 160 3.37 8.54 -9.49
CA ILE A 160 2.27 9.51 -9.49
C ILE A 160 2.45 10.52 -8.36
N LEU A 161 2.85 10.06 -7.17
CA LEU A 161 3.10 10.93 -6.04
C LEU A 161 4.21 11.96 -6.34
N VAL A 162 5.35 11.50 -6.88
CA VAL A 162 6.48 12.37 -7.21
C VAL A 162 6.07 13.43 -8.25
N GLU A 163 5.27 13.06 -9.26
CA GLU A 163 4.73 13.99 -10.25
C GLU A 163 3.69 14.97 -9.67
N ALA A 164 2.95 14.57 -8.63
CA ALA A 164 1.96 15.41 -7.96
C ALA A 164 2.59 16.46 -7.03
N ILE A 165 3.75 16.17 -6.42
CA ILE A 165 4.41 17.05 -5.45
C ILE A 165 4.54 18.49 -5.93
N PRO A 166 5.09 18.79 -7.13
CA PRO A 166 5.23 20.17 -7.61
C PRO A 166 3.92 20.98 -7.69
N HIS A 167 2.77 20.30 -7.74
CA HIS A 167 1.47 20.93 -7.90
C HIS A 167 0.90 21.38 -6.56
N PHE A 168 0.83 20.49 -5.58
CA PHE A 168 0.24 20.82 -4.29
C PHE A 168 1.21 21.52 -3.33
N ILE A 169 2.54 21.38 -3.52
CA ILE A 169 3.53 22.04 -2.66
C ILE A 169 3.52 23.58 -2.81
N LYS A 170 2.75 24.10 -3.78
CA LYS A 170 2.44 25.52 -3.92
C LYS A 170 1.58 26.05 -2.76
N GLU A 171 0.72 25.20 -2.21
CA GLU A 171 -0.07 25.50 -1.01
C GLU A 171 0.80 25.51 0.26
N ASN A 172 0.27 26.00 1.39
CA ASN A 172 0.98 25.97 2.67
C ASN A 172 0.87 24.58 3.32
N VAL A 173 1.56 23.61 2.75
CA VAL A 173 1.57 22.20 3.16
C VAL A 173 2.99 21.65 3.17
N GLN A 174 3.23 20.65 4.02
CA GLN A 174 4.46 19.87 4.05
C GLN A 174 4.20 18.42 3.62
N ILE A 175 5.20 17.80 2.99
CA ILE A 175 5.17 16.38 2.66
C ILE A 175 6.43 15.65 3.13
N ILE A 176 6.22 14.46 3.72
CA ILE A 176 7.26 13.55 4.16
C ILE A 176 7.04 12.20 3.48
N VAL A 177 8.02 11.74 2.72
CA VAL A 177 7.94 10.49 1.97
C VAL A 177 9.05 9.56 2.43
N LEU A 178 8.69 8.39 2.95
CA LEU A 178 9.58 7.36 3.47
C LEU A 178 9.45 6.08 2.64
N GLY A 179 10.56 5.60 2.07
CA GLY A 179 10.50 4.38 1.28
C GLY A 179 11.81 3.98 0.63
N THR A 180 11.88 2.74 0.15
CA THR A 180 12.98 2.21 -0.66
C THR A 180 12.43 1.44 -1.84
N GLY A 181 13.17 1.31 -2.92
CA GLY A 181 12.74 0.57 -4.11
C GLY A 181 13.59 0.85 -5.33
N LYS A 182 12.96 1.26 -6.42
CA LYS A 182 13.66 1.51 -7.68
C LYS A 182 14.60 2.71 -7.53
N LYS A 183 15.88 2.53 -7.89
CA LYS A 183 16.94 3.55 -7.77
C LYS A 183 16.59 4.90 -8.42
N PRO A 184 15.93 4.96 -9.60
CA PRO A 184 15.50 6.25 -10.14
C PRO A 184 14.51 7.00 -9.23
N MET A 185 13.60 6.29 -8.57
CA MET A 185 12.60 6.87 -7.68
C MET A 185 13.22 7.31 -6.35
N GLU A 186 14.16 6.52 -5.79
CA GLU A 186 14.96 6.94 -4.62
C GLU A 186 15.72 8.23 -4.90
N LYS A 187 16.36 8.35 -6.09
CA LYS A 187 17.07 9.57 -6.48
C LYS A 187 16.15 10.77 -6.60
N GLN A 188 14.96 10.62 -7.17
CA GLN A 188 13.96 11.69 -7.24
C GLN A 188 13.54 12.14 -5.84
N LEU A 189 13.36 11.17 -4.94
CA LEU A 189 13.00 11.42 -3.56
C LEU A 189 14.07 12.25 -2.81
N GLU A 190 15.35 11.90 -3.00
CA GLU A 190 16.48 12.63 -2.44
C GLU A 190 16.64 14.06 -3.00
N GLN A 191 16.04 14.39 -4.15
CA GLN A 191 16.03 15.77 -4.65
C GLN A 191 14.96 16.64 -3.99
N LEU A 192 13.94 16.06 -3.35
CA LEU A 192 12.81 16.82 -2.81
C LEU A 192 13.26 17.87 -1.79
N GLU A 193 14.20 17.53 -0.91
CA GLU A 193 14.74 18.47 0.09
C GLU A 193 15.52 19.62 -0.55
N LYS A 194 16.11 19.42 -1.73
CA LYS A 194 16.87 20.46 -2.44
C LYS A 194 15.95 21.41 -3.19
N ILE A 195 14.89 20.87 -3.78
CA ILE A 195 13.93 21.63 -4.58
C ILE A 195 12.95 22.38 -3.66
N TYR A 196 12.56 21.76 -2.55
CA TYR A 196 11.56 22.30 -1.60
C TYR A 196 12.07 22.19 -0.14
N PRO A 197 13.15 22.91 0.21
CA PRO A 197 13.81 22.77 1.51
C PRO A 197 12.93 23.07 2.71
N ASP A 198 11.87 23.86 2.57
CA ASP A 198 10.99 24.17 3.71
C ASP A 198 9.66 23.40 3.68
N LYS A 199 9.46 22.55 2.68
CA LYS A 199 8.16 21.89 2.46
C LYS A 199 8.22 20.38 2.19
N ALA A 200 9.30 19.84 1.66
CA ALA A 200 9.36 18.41 1.31
C ALA A 200 10.57 17.71 1.92
N ARG A 201 10.34 16.51 2.44
CA ARG A 201 11.40 15.59 2.90
C ARG A 201 11.23 14.23 2.28
N GLY A 202 12.32 13.74 1.72
CA GLY A 202 12.41 12.43 1.13
C GLY A 202 13.44 11.57 1.85
N VAL A 203 13.01 10.43 2.39
CA VAL A 203 13.87 9.52 3.16
C VAL A 203 13.92 8.17 2.45
N ALA A 204 14.97 7.97 1.66
CA ALA A 204 15.22 6.75 0.88
C ALA A 204 15.82 5.61 1.72
N LYS A 205 15.20 5.27 2.86
CA LYS A 205 15.73 4.28 3.82
C LYS A 205 14.61 3.46 4.46
N PHE A 206 14.95 2.26 4.90
CA PHE A 206 14.10 1.53 5.86
C PHE A 206 14.32 2.12 7.25
N ASN A 207 13.29 2.73 7.83
CA ASN A 207 13.37 3.37 9.15
C ASN A 207 12.04 3.18 9.90
N VAL A 208 11.99 2.15 10.74
CA VAL A 208 10.79 1.83 11.55
C VAL A 208 10.44 2.96 12.52
N PRO A 209 11.37 3.51 13.34
CA PRO A 209 11.05 4.66 14.19
C PRO A 209 10.38 5.82 13.44
N LEU A 210 10.96 6.22 12.30
CA LEU A 210 10.39 7.31 11.51
C LEU A 210 9.03 6.96 10.90
N ALA A 211 8.80 5.70 10.51
CA ALA A 211 7.48 5.27 10.04
C ALA A 211 6.40 5.46 11.11
N HIS A 212 6.69 5.11 12.37
CA HIS A 212 5.77 5.36 13.49
C HIS A 212 5.57 6.86 13.73
N MET A 213 6.64 7.66 13.68
CA MET A 213 6.55 9.11 13.81
C MET A 213 5.70 9.76 12.70
N ILE A 214 5.85 9.31 11.45
CA ILE A 214 5.03 9.76 10.32
C ILE A 214 3.56 9.38 10.55
N ILE A 215 3.27 8.13 10.89
CA ILE A 215 1.90 7.67 11.15
C ILE A 215 1.25 8.46 12.30
N ALA A 216 2.01 8.81 13.34
CA ALA A 216 1.47 9.52 14.50
C ALA A 216 1.36 11.04 14.31
N GLY A 217 2.35 11.65 13.66
CA GLY A 217 2.51 13.10 13.54
C GLY A 217 1.93 13.71 12.26
N ALA A 218 1.71 12.94 11.20
CA ALA A 218 1.04 13.44 10.01
C ALA A 218 -0.44 13.71 10.26
N ASP A 219 -1.01 14.65 9.51
CA ASP A 219 -2.46 14.87 9.43
C ASP A 219 -3.09 13.88 8.44
N PHE A 220 -2.42 13.68 7.31
CA PHE A 220 -2.88 12.82 6.23
C PHE A 220 -1.84 11.78 5.84
N ILE A 221 -2.29 10.59 5.48
CA ILE A 221 -1.45 9.54 4.87
C ILE A 221 -1.93 9.25 3.46
N LEU A 222 -1.06 9.49 2.49
CA LEU A 222 -1.31 9.24 1.08
C LEU A 222 -1.06 7.77 0.76
N VAL A 223 -2.06 7.11 0.18
CA VAL A 223 -1.97 5.73 -0.32
C VAL A 223 -2.41 5.69 -1.79
N PRO A 224 -1.56 6.18 -2.71
CA PRO A 224 -1.87 6.30 -4.15
C PRO A 224 -1.75 4.98 -4.91
N SER A 225 -1.84 3.83 -4.22
CA SER A 225 -1.61 2.52 -4.83
C SER A 225 -2.49 2.29 -6.05
N ARG A 226 -1.90 1.79 -7.13
CA ARG A 226 -2.66 1.31 -8.30
C ARG A 226 -3.46 0.06 -7.96
N PHE A 227 -2.98 -0.72 -7.01
CA PHE A 227 -3.57 -1.96 -6.55
C PHE A 227 -3.01 -2.35 -5.16
N GLU A 228 -3.88 -2.66 -4.20
CA GLU A 228 -3.53 -2.88 -2.79
C GLU A 228 -4.38 -4.02 -2.16
N PRO A 229 -3.93 -5.29 -2.20
CA PRO A 229 -4.73 -6.45 -1.81
C PRO A 229 -5.60 -6.24 -0.57
N CYS A 230 -4.99 -5.73 0.51
CA CYS A 230 -5.69 -5.20 1.67
C CYS A 230 -5.16 -3.82 2.04
N GLY A 231 -3.83 -3.70 2.15
CA GLY A 231 -3.16 -2.51 2.67
C GLY A 231 -3.11 -2.53 4.20
N LEU A 232 -1.97 -2.17 4.77
CA LEU A 232 -1.79 -2.02 6.22
C LEU A 232 -1.63 -0.56 6.63
N ILE A 233 -1.08 0.27 5.76
CA ILE A 233 -0.75 1.67 6.04
C ILE A 233 -1.99 2.49 6.40
N GLN A 234 -3.12 2.28 5.73
CA GLN A 234 -4.38 2.94 6.06
C GLN A 234 -4.96 2.45 7.39
N LEU A 235 -4.76 1.18 7.75
CA LEU A 235 -5.16 0.66 9.07
C LEU A 235 -4.32 1.31 10.18
N HIS A 236 -3.01 1.41 9.98
CA HIS A 236 -2.11 2.10 10.92
C HIS A 236 -2.48 3.58 11.04
N ALA A 237 -2.75 4.27 9.94
CA ALA A 237 -3.16 5.67 9.93
C ALA A 237 -4.45 5.87 10.76
N MET A 238 -5.51 5.10 10.47
CA MET A 238 -6.77 5.17 11.22
C MET A 238 -6.58 4.86 12.71
N ARG A 239 -5.73 3.88 13.05
CA ARG A 239 -5.42 3.52 14.44
C ARG A 239 -4.77 4.68 15.22
N TYR A 240 -4.02 5.53 14.54
CA TYR A 240 -3.32 6.69 15.10
C TYR A 240 -4.09 8.01 14.89
N GLY A 241 -5.35 7.96 14.46
CA GLY A 241 -6.15 9.16 14.19
C GLY A 241 -5.57 10.04 13.08
N THR A 242 -4.84 9.45 12.15
CA THR A 242 -4.30 10.09 10.95
C THR A 242 -5.18 9.74 9.77
N VAL A 243 -5.58 10.73 8.98
CA VAL A 243 -6.61 10.56 7.95
C VAL A 243 -6.00 9.95 6.68
N PRO A 244 -6.34 8.71 6.29
CA PRO A 244 -5.85 8.13 5.05
C PRO A 244 -6.58 8.77 3.85
N ILE A 245 -5.81 9.11 2.82
CA ILE A 245 -6.28 9.53 1.50
C ILE A 245 -5.82 8.46 0.52
N VAL A 246 -6.76 7.65 0.03
CA VAL A 246 -6.48 6.36 -0.60
C VAL A 246 -7.05 6.28 -2.01
N ALA A 247 -6.38 5.53 -2.88
CA ALA A 247 -6.95 5.20 -4.18
C ALA A 247 -8.20 4.32 -3.98
N SER A 248 -9.22 4.49 -4.83
CA SER A 248 -10.42 3.63 -4.80
C SER A 248 -10.13 2.31 -5.51
N THR A 249 -9.35 1.45 -4.87
CA THR A 249 -9.02 0.12 -5.41
C THR A 249 -8.97 -0.91 -4.29
N THR A 250 -9.35 -2.16 -4.58
CA THR A 250 -9.04 -3.32 -3.72
C THR A 250 -9.45 -3.15 -2.26
N GLY A 251 -8.64 -3.63 -1.31
CA GLY A 251 -8.97 -3.58 0.11
C GLY A 251 -8.97 -2.18 0.73
N LEU A 252 -8.52 -1.15 -0.01
CA LEU A 252 -8.70 0.24 0.43
C LEU A 252 -10.19 0.63 0.43
N ILE A 253 -10.97 0.12 -0.53
CA ILE A 253 -12.43 0.32 -0.58
C ILE A 253 -13.12 -0.36 0.60
N ASP A 254 -12.66 -1.55 0.99
CA ASP A 254 -13.23 -2.29 2.12
C ASP A 254 -12.92 -1.63 3.48
N THR A 255 -11.78 -0.94 3.59
CA THR A 255 -11.25 -0.47 4.89
C THR A 255 -11.45 1.02 5.16
N VAL A 256 -11.47 1.87 4.12
CA VAL A 256 -11.63 3.32 4.27
C VAL A 256 -13.06 3.73 3.88
N LYS A 257 -13.79 4.35 4.79
CA LYS A 257 -15.14 4.86 4.53
C LYS A 257 -15.07 6.34 4.16
N GLU A 258 -15.47 6.66 2.94
CA GLU A 258 -15.48 8.03 2.41
C GLU A 258 -16.14 9.01 3.37
N GLY A 259 -15.44 10.11 3.69
CA GLY A 259 -15.91 11.16 4.57
C GLY A 259 -16.08 10.77 6.04
N PHE A 260 -15.79 9.52 6.42
CA PHE A 260 -15.94 9.03 7.79
C PHE A 260 -14.61 8.60 8.42
N THR A 261 -13.87 7.70 7.78
CA THR A 261 -12.53 7.29 8.24
C THR A 261 -11.40 7.71 7.33
N GLY A 262 -11.70 8.39 6.22
CA GLY A 262 -10.72 8.89 5.26
C GLY A 262 -11.39 9.32 3.96
N PHE A 263 -10.57 9.54 2.93
CA PHE A 263 -11.04 9.94 1.60
C PHE A 263 -10.54 8.98 0.53
N GLN A 264 -11.42 8.62 -0.39
CA GLN A 264 -11.19 7.76 -1.54
C GLN A 264 -11.18 8.62 -2.82
N MET A 265 -10.08 8.57 -3.56
CA MET A 265 -9.79 9.52 -4.64
C MET A 265 -10.02 8.96 -6.06
N GLY A 266 -10.68 7.82 -6.20
CA GLY A 266 -10.73 7.12 -7.49
C GLY A 266 -9.34 6.66 -7.92
N SER A 267 -9.08 6.70 -9.22
CA SER A 267 -7.73 6.53 -9.76
C SER A 267 -6.89 7.75 -9.42
N PHE A 268 -5.82 7.53 -8.66
CA PHE A 268 -4.91 8.61 -8.29
C PHE A 268 -4.32 9.27 -9.52
N ASN A 269 -4.46 10.60 -9.58
CA ASN A 269 -3.78 11.45 -10.54
C ASN A 269 -3.44 12.79 -9.87
N VAL A 270 -2.60 13.58 -10.55
CA VAL A 270 -2.10 14.86 -10.05
C VAL A 270 -3.23 15.87 -9.77
N GLU A 271 -4.24 15.91 -10.62
CA GLU A 271 -5.35 16.87 -10.52
C GLU A 271 -6.21 16.61 -9.28
N VAL A 272 -6.51 15.35 -8.99
CA VAL A 272 -7.36 14.95 -7.86
C VAL A 272 -6.70 15.31 -6.53
N ILE A 273 -5.41 15.04 -6.36
CA ILE A 273 -4.67 15.42 -5.13
C ILE A 273 -4.69 16.95 -4.96
N THR A 274 -4.41 17.68 -6.04
CA THR A 274 -4.34 19.14 -6.00
C THR A 274 -5.72 19.75 -5.68
N HIS A 275 -6.78 19.19 -6.25
CA HIS A 275 -8.15 19.61 -5.97
C HIS A 275 -8.55 19.35 -4.52
N PHE A 276 -8.25 18.16 -3.98
CA PHE A 276 -8.53 17.86 -2.58
C PHE A 276 -7.85 18.85 -1.63
N LEU A 277 -6.55 19.13 -1.85
CA LEU A 277 -5.77 19.98 -0.95
C LEU A 277 -6.19 21.46 -0.98
N SER A 278 -6.75 21.92 -2.11
CA SER A 278 -7.33 23.27 -2.16
C SER A 278 -8.64 23.40 -1.37
N HIS A 279 -9.33 22.30 -1.07
CA HIS A 279 -10.65 22.28 -0.43
C HIS A 279 -10.67 21.66 0.98
N ALA A 280 -9.59 20.99 1.41
CA ALA A 280 -9.47 20.35 2.72
C ALA A 280 -9.22 21.34 3.89
N ARG A 281 -9.70 22.58 3.78
CA ARG A 281 -9.55 23.64 4.80
C ARG A 281 -10.65 23.60 5.85
#